data_AF-A0A3S4I757-F1
#
_entry.id   AF-A0A3S4I757-F1
#
_cell.length_a   1.000
_cell.length_b   1.000
_cell.length_c   1.000
_cell.angle_alpha   90.00
_cell.angle_beta   90.00
_cell.angle_gamma   90.00
#
_symmetry.space_group_name_H-M   'P 1'
#
loop_
_entity.id
_entity.type
_entity.pdbx_description
1 polymer ?
#
loop_
_entity_poly.entity_id
_entity_poly.type
_entity_poly.pdbx_seq_one_letter_code
_entity_poly.pdbx_strand_id
1 'polypeptide(L)'
;MKTIYAAAIQIFSTLCIPKHGPGYVYALIEHQSKSDRLMAFRLMRYAIAAMQRHLDAGHDTLPLVVPILFYHGPESPWPYSLNWHNMFVKPDMAKALYSRDFALVDLTTMPDNQLLQHRRIAMLELLQKHIRQRDLSELLAPPYHAFNAGSFDGRAAQCADQLYVESRKRRRTRGANSSTGAGRAAV
;
A
#
# COMPACT_ATOMS: atom_id res chain seq x y z
N MET A 1 -14.46 35.26 -3.03
CA MET A 1 -15.24 34.33 -2.18
C MET A 1 -14.76 32.89 -2.40
N LYS A 2 -13.89 32.40 -1.52
CA LYS A 2 -13.55 30.97 -1.39
C LYS A 2 -14.37 30.43 -0.24
N THR A 3 -15.61 30.02 -0.50
CA THR A 3 -16.38 29.29 0.51
C THR A 3 -16.24 27.81 0.20
N ILE A 4 -15.30 27.20 0.91
CA ILE A 4 -15.04 25.77 0.92
C ILE A 4 -16.11 25.18 1.86
N TYR A 5 -17.26 24.78 1.33
CA TYR A 5 -18.11 23.80 2.01
C TYR A 5 -17.70 22.42 1.50
N ALA A 6 -16.55 21.92 1.98
CA ALA A 6 -16.31 20.48 1.99
C ALA A 6 -17.02 19.93 3.24
N ALA A 7 -18.34 19.97 3.23
CA ALA A 7 -19.13 19.23 4.20
C ALA A 7 -19.05 17.76 3.77
N ALA A 8 -18.05 17.05 4.28
CA ALA A 8 -18.07 15.59 4.29
C ALA A 8 -19.22 15.19 5.21
N ILE A 9 -20.43 15.10 4.65
CA ILE A 9 -21.58 14.54 5.35
C ILE A 9 -21.26 13.06 5.53
N GLN A 10 -20.81 12.70 6.73
CA GLN A 10 -20.53 11.32 7.08
C GLN A 10 -21.87 10.65 7.41
N ILE A 11 -22.52 10.07 6.40
CA ILE A 11 -23.73 9.27 6.60
C ILE A 11 -23.27 7.90 7.10
N PHE A 12 -23.43 7.67 8.41
CA PHE A 12 -23.24 6.36 9.03
C PHE A 12 -24.52 5.53 8.85
N SER A 13 -24.54 4.61 7.90
CA SER A 13 -25.60 3.60 7.80
C SER A 13 -25.02 2.21 8.01
N THR A 14 -25.33 1.57 9.12
CA THR A 14 -25.07 0.14 9.32
C THR A 14 -25.92 -0.65 8.34
N LEU A 15 -25.31 -1.42 7.45
CA LEU A 15 -26.02 -2.36 6.57
C LEU A 15 -25.52 -3.77 6.88
N CYS A 16 -26.33 -4.55 7.62
CA CYS A 16 -26.06 -5.98 7.78
C CYS A 16 -26.09 -6.67 6.41
N ILE A 17 -24.99 -7.32 6.03
CA ILE A 17 -24.95 -8.19 4.85
C ILE A 17 -25.43 -9.58 5.34
N PRO A 18 -26.66 -10.02 4.99
CA PRO A 18 -27.32 -11.15 5.65
C PRO A 18 -26.63 -12.53 5.44
N LYS A 19 -25.54 -12.60 4.65
CA LYS A 19 -24.76 -13.83 4.42
C LYS A 19 -23.35 -13.82 4.99
N HIS A 20 -22.84 -12.69 5.49
CA HIS A 20 -21.43 -12.54 5.88
C HIS A 20 -21.20 -11.95 7.27
N GLY A 21 -22.27 -11.80 8.08
CA GLY A 21 -22.20 -11.18 9.41
C GLY A 21 -22.41 -9.67 9.37
N PRO A 22 -22.32 -8.98 10.54
CA PRO A 22 -22.44 -7.53 10.60
C PRO A 22 -21.26 -6.88 9.88
N GLY A 23 -21.55 -5.99 8.93
CA GLY A 23 -20.55 -5.21 8.19
C GLY A 23 -20.97 -3.74 8.11
N TYR A 24 -19.99 -2.87 7.97
CA TYR A 24 -20.21 -1.42 7.91
C TYR A 24 -20.03 -0.91 6.48
N VAL A 25 -21.00 -0.12 5.99
CA VAL A 25 -20.92 0.55 4.70
C VAL A 25 -21.12 2.05 4.92
N TYR A 26 -20.12 2.85 4.57
CA TYR A 26 -20.17 4.30 4.72
C TYR A 26 -20.33 4.96 3.36
N ALA A 27 -21.27 5.90 3.25
CA ALA A 27 -21.35 6.77 2.09
C ALA A 27 -20.50 8.03 2.37
N LEU A 28 -19.52 8.28 1.51
CA LEU A 28 -18.77 9.54 1.50
C LEU A 28 -19.36 10.43 0.41
N ILE A 29 -20.06 11.48 0.81
CA ILE A 29 -20.72 12.39 -0.13
C ILE A 29 -19.98 13.73 -0.16
N GLU A 30 -19.59 14.16 -1.35
CA GLU A 30 -18.96 15.46 -1.59
C GLU A 30 -19.78 16.21 -2.66
N HIS A 31 -19.96 17.52 -2.47
CA HIS A 31 -20.55 18.40 -3.49
C HIS A 31 -19.51 19.44 -3.97
N GLN A 32 -19.43 19.65 -5.28
CA GLN A 32 -18.50 20.60 -5.89
C GLN A 32 -19.20 21.47 -6.94
N SER A 33 -18.97 22.78 -6.85
CA SER A 33 -19.43 23.77 -7.85
C SER A 33 -18.35 24.17 -8.85
N LYS A 34 -17.12 23.68 -8.66
CA LYS A 34 -15.98 23.89 -9.55
C LYS A 34 -15.28 22.57 -9.80
N SER A 35 -14.77 22.39 -11.01
CA SER A 35 -13.97 21.21 -11.34
C SER A 35 -12.64 21.26 -10.58
N ASP A 36 -12.21 20.12 -10.04
CA ASP A 36 -10.93 19.96 -9.36
C ASP A 36 -10.21 18.76 -9.96
N ARG A 37 -9.03 19.01 -10.53
CA ARG A 37 -8.20 18.00 -11.18
C ARG A 37 -7.81 16.86 -10.23
N LEU A 38 -7.68 17.13 -8.93
CA LEU A 38 -7.24 16.15 -7.93
C LEU A 38 -8.40 15.55 -7.12
N MET A 39 -9.65 15.70 -7.58
CA MET A 39 -10.83 15.27 -6.85
C MET A 39 -10.82 13.76 -6.49
N ALA A 40 -10.38 12.90 -7.40
CA ALA A 40 -10.29 11.46 -7.12
C ALA A 40 -9.35 11.14 -5.95
N PHE A 41 -8.18 11.79 -5.88
CA PHE A 41 -7.25 11.64 -4.76
C PHE A 41 -7.84 12.17 -3.45
N ARG A 42 -8.59 13.28 -3.51
CA ARG A 42 -9.30 13.83 -2.35
C ARG A 42 -10.33 12.85 -1.79
N LEU A 43 -11.15 12.24 -2.66
CA LEU A 43 -12.14 11.23 -2.25
C LEU A 43 -11.47 10.02 -1.62
N MET A 44 -10.35 9.54 -2.17
CA MET A 44 -9.58 8.45 -1.55
C MET A 44 -9.04 8.81 -0.17
N ARG A 45 -8.50 10.02 0.00
CA ARG A 45 -8.02 10.50 1.30
C ARG A 45 -9.13 10.54 2.34
N TYR A 46 -10.32 10.99 1.95
CA TYR A 46 -11.49 11.00 2.83
C TYR A 46 -11.98 9.60 3.16
N ALA A 47 -11.98 8.68 2.19
CA ALA A 47 -12.34 7.28 2.44
C ALA A 47 -11.40 6.63 3.46
N ILE A 48 -10.08 6.80 3.30
CA ILE A 48 -9.08 6.28 4.24
C ILE A 48 -9.24 6.94 5.63
N ALA A 49 -9.52 8.24 5.69
CA ALA A 49 -9.78 8.92 6.96
C ALA A 49 -11.04 8.39 7.66
N ALA A 50 -12.10 8.08 6.90
CA ALA A 50 -13.32 7.48 7.45
C ALA A 50 -13.06 6.05 7.97
N MET A 51 -12.26 5.26 7.24
CA MET A 51 -11.77 3.96 7.67
C MET A 51 -10.95 4.05 8.97
N GLN A 52 -10.04 5.02 9.07
CA GLN A 52 -9.25 5.22 10.29
C GLN A 52 -10.13 5.59 11.48
N ARG A 53 -11.07 6.54 11.32
CA ARG A 53 -12.02 6.92 12.37
C ARG A 53 -12.87 5.73 12.85
N HIS A 54 -13.19 4.79 11.96
CA HIS A 54 -13.90 3.57 12.32
C HIS A 54 -13.06 2.69 13.25
N LEU A 55 -11.77 2.49 12.94
CA LEU A 55 -10.86 1.76 13.82
C LEU A 55 -10.65 2.48 15.16
N ASP A 56 -10.50 3.81 15.13
CA ASP A 56 -10.34 4.63 16.34
C ASP A 56 -11.57 4.56 17.27
N ALA A 57 -12.75 4.24 16.73
CA ALA A 57 -13.97 4.00 17.50
C ALA A 57 -14.04 2.61 18.17
N GLY A 58 -13.00 1.79 18.03
CA GLY A 58 -12.89 0.47 18.67
C GLY A 58 -13.36 -0.70 17.81
N HIS A 59 -13.62 -0.48 16.52
CA HIS A 59 -13.91 -1.56 15.58
C HIS A 59 -12.62 -2.24 15.10
N ASP A 60 -12.69 -3.53 14.84
CA ASP A 60 -11.56 -4.39 14.46
C ASP A 60 -11.46 -4.69 12.95
N THR A 61 -12.47 -4.29 12.19
CA THR A 61 -12.58 -4.51 10.74
C THR A 61 -12.81 -3.20 10.02
N LEU A 62 -12.41 -3.12 8.74
CA LEU A 62 -12.59 -1.89 7.94
C LEU A 62 -14.01 -1.81 7.35
N PRO A 63 -14.63 -0.63 7.31
CA PRO A 63 -15.89 -0.42 6.61
C PRO A 63 -15.65 -0.30 5.10
N LEU A 64 -16.63 -0.71 4.30
CA LEU A 64 -16.66 -0.35 2.88
C LEU A 64 -17.06 1.12 2.76
N VAL A 65 -16.21 1.95 2.18
CA VAL A 65 -16.52 3.38 1.96
C VAL A 65 -16.83 3.61 0.48
N VAL A 66 -18.03 4.08 0.18
CA VAL A 66 -18.51 4.37 -1.17
C VAL A 66 -18.45 5.89 -1.41
N PRO A 67 -17.47 6.40 -2.18
CA PRO A 67 -17.40 7.81 -2.54
C PRO A 67 -18.42 8.17 -3.62
N ILE A 68 -19.18 9.24 -3.38
CA ILE A 68 -20.16 9.82 -4.30
C ILE A 68 -19.85 11.31 -4.45
N LEU A 69 -19.63 11.76 -5.68
CA LEU A 69 -19.40 13.16 -6.01
C LEU A 69 -20.62 13.74 -6.72
N PHE A 70 -21.26 14.73 -6.11
CA PHE A 70 -22.22 15.60 -6.77
C PHE A 70 -21.49 16.80 -7.37
N TYR A 71 -21.65 17.00 -8.67
CA TYR A 71 -21.06 18.14 -9.37
C TYR A 71 -22.13 19.01 -10.01
N HIS A 72 -22.10 20.30 -9.71
CA HIS A 72 -22.92 21.31 -10.37
C HIS A 72 -22.10 22.58 -10.57
N GLY A 73 -21.28 22.58 -11.62
CA GLY A 73 -20.47 23.72 -12.02
C GLY A 73 -20.64 24.08 -13.49
N PRO A 74 -20.03 25.20 -13.91
CA PRO A 74 -20.19 25.72 -15.28
C PRO A 74 -19.49 24.87 -16.35
N GLU A 75 -18.52 24.04 -15.98
CA GLU A 75 -17.79 23.17 -16.91
C GLU A 75 -18.47 21.81 -16.99
N SER A 76 -19.22 21.56 -18.06
CA SER A 76 -19.96 20.32 -18.26
C SER A 76 -19.66 19.71 -19.64
N PRO A 77 -19.41 18.39 -19.74
CA PRO A 77 -19.40 17.41 -18.65
C PRO A 77 -18.15 17.52 -17.75
N TRP A 78 -18.16 16.82 -16.60
CA TRP A 78 -17.03 16.81 -15.67
C TRP A 78 -15.72 16.38 -16.39
N PRO A 79 -14.64 17.19 -16.34
CA PRO A 79 -13.49 17.03 -17.24
C PRO A 79 -12.39 16.07 -16.74
N TYR A 80 -12.44 15.63 -15.47
CA TYR A 80 -11.33 14.91 -14.84
C TYR A 80 -11.69 13.46 -14.48
N SER A 81 -10.69 12.57 -14.45
CA SER A 81 -10.94 11.18 -14.04
C SER A 81 -11.27 11.09 -12.56
N LEU A 82 -12.32 10.33 -12.20
CA LEU A 82 -12.62 9.96 -10.81
C LEU A 82 -11.91 8.68 -10.36
N ASN A 83 -11.12 8.05 -11.23
CA ASN A 83 -10.24 6.94 -10.87
C ASN A 83 -8.86 7.49 -10.49
N TRP A 84 -8.55 7.46 -9.20
CA TRP A 84 -7.29 8.02 -8.67
C TRP A 84 -6.03 7.35 -9.25
N HIS A 85 -6.11 6.10 -9.74
CA HIS A 85 -4.98 5.44 -10.41
C HIS A 85 -4.58 6.15 -11.71
N ASN A 86 -5.53 6.80 -12.40
CA ASN A 86 -5.27 7.55 -13.62
C ASN A 86 -4.50 8.86 -13.37
N MET A 87 -4.29 9.22 -12.10
CA MET A 87 -3.52 10.40 -11.72
C MET A 87 -2.01 10.14 -11.65
N PHE A 88 -1.58 8.89 -11.70
CA PHE A 88 -0.15 8.54 -11.76
C PHE A 88 0.36 8.63 -13.19
N VAL A 89 1.66 8.93 -13.35
CA VAL A 89 2.34 8.93 -14.65
C VAL A 89 2.19 7.57 -15.37
N LYS A 90 2.12 6.46 -14.61
CA LYS A 90 1.89 5.10 -15.14
C LYS A 90 0.69 4.44 -14.44
N PRO A 91 -0.55 4.62 -14.94
CA PRO A 91 -1.76 4.13 -14.28
C PRO A 91 -1.80 2.62 -14.04
N ASP A 92 -1.31 1.82 -14.99
CA ASP A 92 -1.33 0.35 -14.87
C ASP A 92 -0.38 -0.15 -13.78
N MET A 93 0.77 0.53 -13.62
CA MET A 93 1.70 0.26 -12.53
C MET A 93 1.07 0.62 -11.17
N ALA A 94 0.37 1.75 -11.09
CA ALA A 94 -0.34 2.14 -9.88
C ALA A 94 -1.43 1.13 -9.49
N LYS A 95 -2.25 0.66 -10.45
CA LYS A 95 -3.24 -0.40 -10.21
C LYS A 95 -2.57 -1.68 -9.70
N ALA A 96 -1.48 -2.10 -10.33
CA ALA A 96 -0.74 -3.30 -9.90
C ALA A 96 -0.15 -3.17 -8.49
N LEU A 97 0.25 -1.96 -8.09
CA LEU A 97 0.85 -1.65 -6.80
C LEU A 97 -0.20 -1.57 -5.68
N TYR A 98 -1.33 -0.91 -5.92
CA TYR A 98 -2.31 -0.58 -4.89
C TYR A 98 -3.53 -1.51 -4.84
N SER A 99 -3.75 -2.36 -5.85
CA SER A 99 -4.87 -3.32 -5.87
C SER A 99 -4.45 -4.76 -5.60
N ARG A 100 -3.23 -4.98 -5.12
CA ARG A 100 -2.68 -6.30 -4.78
C ARG A 100 -2.03 -6.24 -3.41
N ASP A 101 -1.70 -7.40 -2.85
CA ASP A 101 -0.93 -7.50 -1.61
C ASP A 101 0.34 -6.65 -1.69
N PHE A 102 0.61 -5.94 -0.59
CA PHE A 102 1.87 -5.23 -0.42
C PHE A 102 3.04 -6.21 -0.38
N ALA A 103 4.17 -5.78 -0.93
CA ALA A 103 5.39 -6.56 -0.85
C ALA A 103 5.86 -6.63 0.61
N LEU A 104 6.04 -7.84 1.12
CA LEU A 104 6.63 -8.09 2.43
C LEU A 104 8.06 -8.60 2.23
N VAL A 105 9.02 -7.87 2.78
CA VAL A 105 10.41 -8.34 2.94
C VAL A 105 10.55 -8.85 4.36
N ASP A 106 10.46 -10.16 4.56
CA ASP A 106 10.68 -10.77 5.87
C ASP A 106 12.19 -10.99 6.12
N LEU A 107 12.78 -10.11 6.92
CA LEU A 107 14.20 -10.16 7.27
C LEU A 107 14.52 -11.19 8.37
N THR A 108 13.51 -11.70 9.08
CA THR A 108 13.73 -12.66 10.19
C THR A 108 14.21 -14.02 9.69
N THR A 109 13.74 -14.43 8.53
CA THR A 109 14.05 -15.72 7.91
C THR A 109 15.15 -15.62 6.84
N MET A 110 15.69 -14.42 6.59
CA MET A 110 16.68 -14.20 5.55
C MET A 110 18.12 -14.29 6.10
N PRO A 111 18.98 -15.17 5.55
CA PRO A 111 20.37 -15.26 5.97
C PRO A 111 21.17 -14.04 5.48
N ASP A 112 22.17 -13.59 6.26
CA ASP A 112 22.89 -12.33 6.00
C ASP A 112 23.65 -12.33 4.69
N ASN A 113 24.10 -13.51 4.24
CA ASN A 113 24.74 -13.66 2.93
C ASN A 113 23.81 -13.32 1.76
N GLN A 114 22.49 -13.48 1.91
CA GLN A 114 21.50 -13.04 0.91
C GLN A 114 21.24 -11.54 1.01
N LEU A 115 21.30 -10.96 2.21
CA LEU A 115 21.17 -9.51 2.39
C LEU A 115 22.34 -8.76 1.74
N LEU A 116 23.57 -9.28 1.90
CA LEU A 116 24.76 -8.70 1.28
C LEU A 116 24.72 -8.69 -0.25
N GLN A 117 23.89 -9.54 -0.88
CA GLN A 117 23.68 -9.53 -2.33
C GLN A 117 22.80 -8.37 -2.80
N HIS A 118 22.07 -7.72 -1.89
CA HIS A 118 21.13 -6.65 -2.22
C HIS A 118 21.80 -5.29 -2.48
N ARG A 119 23.13 -5.25 -2.65
CA ARG A 119 23.90 -4.05 -3.00
C ARG A 119 23.48 -2.86 -2.11
N ARG A 120 22.93 -1.79 -2.70
CA ARG A 120 22.67 -0.47 -2.12
C ARG A 120 21.73 -0.46 -0.91
N ILE A 121 20.94 -1.50 -0.71
CA ILE A 121 19.95 -1.61 0.38
C ILE A 121 20.35 -2.62 1.45
N ALA A 122 21.43 -3.39 1.21
CA ALA A 122 21.90 -4.43 2.12
C ALA A 122 22.15 -3.88 3.52
N MET A 123 22.74 -2.68 3.62
CA MET A 123 23.00 -2.03 4.90
C MET A 123 21.71 -1.66 5.63
N LEU A 124 20.70 -1.13 4.93
CA LEU A 124 19.41 -0.79 5.54
C LEU A 124 18.65 -2.04 5.99
N GLU A 125 18.72 -3.12 5.23
CA GLU A 125 18.09 -4.39 5.59
C GLU A 125 18.81 -5.08 6.76
N LEU A 126 20.15 -5.06 6.78
CA LEU A 126 20.93 -5.56 7.90
C LEU A 126 20.66 -4.76 9.18
N LEU A 127 20.63 -3.43 9.09
CA LEU A 127 20.25 -2.56 10.21
C LEU A 127 18.83 -2.86 10.70
N GLN A 128 17.85 -2.97 9.81
CA GLN A 128 16.48 -3.30 10.18
C GLN A 128 16.34 -4.70 10.79
N LYS A 129 17.11 -5.69 10.30
CA LYS A 129 17.16 -7.04 10.86
C LYS A 129 17.71 -7.05 12.29
N HIS A 130 18.76 -6.27 12.54
CA HIS A 130 19.51 -6.29 13.80
C HIS A 130 19.07 -5.20 14.78
N ILE A 131 18.00 -4.43 14.49
CA ILE A 131 17.53 -3.31 15.33
C ILE A 131 17.15 -3.72 16.77
N ARG A 132 16.90 -5.01 17.02
CA ARG A 132 16.62 -5.57 18.36
C ARG A 132 17.85 -6.17 19.06
N GLN A 133 18.97 -6.35 18.36
CA GLN A 133 20.22 -6.80 18.97
C GLN A 133 20.94 -5.57 19.55
N ARG A 134 21.25 -5.60 20.85
CA ARG A 134 21.81 -4.45 21.58
C ARG A 134 23.26 -4.12 21.20
N ASP A 135 23.95 -5.03 20.51
CA ASP A 135 25.36 -4.89 20.16
C ASP A 135 25.53 -4.65 18.65
N LEU A 136 25.43 -3.38 18.23
CA LEU A 136 25.73 -2.95 16.86
C LEU A 136 27.22 -3.10 16.50
N SER A 137 28.06 -3.39 17.48
CA SER A 137 29.51 -3.62 17.38
C SER A 137 29.85 -4.81 16.49
N GLU A 138 29.05 -5.89 16.53
CA GLU A 138 29.26 -7.09 15.70
C GLU A 138 28.84 -6.88 14.24
N LEU A 139 27.90 -5.97 13.97
CA LEU A 139 27.53 -5.55 12.62
C LEU A 139 28.70 -4.83 11.91
N LEU A 140 29.65 -4.34 12.71
CA LEU A 140 30.88 -3.67 12.32
C LEU A 140 32.15 -4.54 12.57
N ALA A 141 32.13 -5.88 12.34
CA ALA A 141 33.31 -6.77 11.98
C ALA A 141 33.66 -7.06 10.44
N PRO A 142 34.94 -7.06 10.03
CA PRO A 142 35.61 -6.47 8.83
C PRO A 142 34.92 -6.28 7.44
N PRO A 143 34.07 -7.15 6.88
CA PRO A 143 33.52 -7.03 5.50
C PRO A 143 32.76 -5.74 5.08
N TYR A 144 32.24 -4.89 5.97
CA TYR A 144 31.43 -3.70 5.59
C TYR A 144 32.24 -2.45 5.28
N HIS A 145 33.53 -2.36 5.64
CA HIS A 145 34.33 -1.16 5.33
C HIS A 145 34.46 -0.93 3.81
N ALA A 146 34.40 -2.01 3.01
CA ALA A 146 34.45 -1.93 1.55
C ALA A 146 33.15 -1.41 0.90
N PHE A 147 32.03 -1.40 1.61
CA PHE A 147 30.74 -0.96 1.08
C PHE A 147 30.55 0.57 1.13
N ASN A 148 31.18 1.24 2.10
CA ASN A 148 31.10 2.69 2.29
C ASN A 148 31.80 3.52 1.19
N ALA A 149 32.47 2.89 0.23
CA ALA A 149 33.07 3.59 -0.92
C ALA A 149 32.06 3.93 -2.04
N GLY A 150 30.81 3.44 -1.96
CA GLY A 150 29.76 3.72 -2.94
C GLY A 150 28.89 4.92 -2.55
N SER A 151 29.22 6.11 -3.06
CA SER A 151 28.46 7.36 -2.85
C SER A 151 26.94 7.17 -2.94
N PHE A 152 26.23 7.72 -1.93
CA PHE A 152 24.78 7.73 -1.76
C PHE A 152 24.14 8.75 -2.72
N ASP A 153 24.26 8.49 -4.01
CA ASP A 153 23.79 9.42 -5.04
C ASP A 153 22.29 9.18 -5.32
N GLY A 154 21.44 9.95 -4.64
CA GLY A 154 20.17 10.53 -5.09
C GLY A 154 19.05 9.64 -5.68
N ARG A 155 19.16 8.32 -5.76
CA ARG A 155 18.17 7.45 -6.44
C ARG A 155 17.47 6.44 -5.52
N ALA A 156 16.93 6.91 -4.39
CA ALA A 156 16.15 6.09 -3.46
C ALA A 156 14.97 5.35 -4.13
N ALA A 157 14.36 5.95 -5.17
CA ALA A 157 13.23 5.37 -5.89
C ALA A 157 13.58 4.09 -6.69
N GLN A 158 14.79 4.01 -7.27
CA GLN A 158 15.23 2.80 -8.01
C GLN A 158 15.51 1.63 -7.05
N CYS A 159 16.00 1.93 -5.84
CA CYS A 159 16.21 0.91 -4.81
C CYS A 159 14.88 0.34 -4.28
N ALA A 160 13.87 1.17 -4.04
CA ALA A 160 12.56 0.72 -3.59
C ALA A 160 11.86 -0.17 -4.64
N ASP A 161 12.00 0.16 -5.93
CA ASP A 161 11.45 -0.64 -7.02
C ASP A 161 12.13 -2.01 -7.12
N GLN A 162 13.46 -2.05 -6.95
CA GLN A 162 14.23 -3.30 -6.93
C GLN A 162 13.85 -4.20 -5.74
N LEU A 163 13.68 -3.63 -4.54
CA LEU A 163 13.13 -4.34 -3.36
C LEU A 163 11.75 -4.93 -3.63
N TYR A 164 10.86 -4.11 -4.18
CA TYR A 164 9.48 -4.50 -4.43
C TYR A 164 9.39 -5.63 -5.46
N VAL A 165 10.18 -5.55 -6.54
CA VAL A 165 10.26 -6.59 -7.59
C VAL A 165 10.89 -7.89 -7.07
N GLU A 166 11.97 -7.81 -6.29
CA GLU A 166 12.62 -9.02 -5.74
C GLU A 166 11.75 -9.72 -4.69
N SER A 167 11.01 -8.96 -3.87
CA SER A 167 10.01 -9.50 -2.95
C SER A 167 8.90 -10.28 -3.67
N ARG A 168 8.51 -9.81 -4.87
CA ARG A 168 7.51 -10.47 -5.73
C ARG A 168 8.00 -11.77 -6.34
N LYS A 169 9.26 -11.84 -6.78
CA LYS A 169 9.84 -13.07 -7.38
C LYS A 169 9.89 -14.22 -6.38
N ARG A 170 10.23 -13.95 -5.11
CA ARG A 170 10.35 -14.96 -4.05
C ARG A 170 9.01 -15.61 -3.66
N ARG A 171 7.87 -14.94 -3.84
CA ARG A 171 6.54 -15.52 -3.55
C ARG A 171 6.07 -16.50 -4.62
N ARG A 172 6.44 -16.27 -5.89
CA ARG A 172 6.14 -17.19 -7.00
C ARG A 172 6.84 -18.53 -6.86
N THR A 173 8.08 -18.56 -6.35
CA THR A 173 8.81 -19.82 -6.13
C THR A 173 8.29 -20.62 -4.93
N ARG A 174 7.77 -19.97 -3.87
CA ARG A 174 7.08 -20.67 -2.77
C ARG A 174 5.71 -21.22 -3.15
N GLY A 175 4.96 -20.55 -4.03
CA GLY A 175 3.63 -21.01 -4.47
C GLY A 175 3.63 -22.16 -5.49
N ALA A 176 4.78 -22.45 -6.12
CA ALA A 176 4.90 -23.52 -7.13
C ALA A 176 5.22 -24.91 -6.53
N ASN A 177 5.65 -24.99 -5.27
CA ASN A 177 6.04 -26.24 -4.62
C ASN A 177 4.94 -26.91 -3.78
N SER A 178 3.68 -26.44 -3.85
CA SER A 178 2.55 -27.00 -3.09
C SER A 178 1.53 -27.78 -3.91
N SER A 179 1.82 -28.16 -5.16
CA SER A 179 0.88 -28.88 -6.04
C SER A 179 1.44 -30.15 -6.69
N THR A 180 2.33 -30.89 -6.00
CA THR A 180 2.73 -32.24 -6.46
C THR A 180 2.82 -33.18 -5.26
N GLY A 181 1.70 -33.81 -4.90
CA GLY A 181 1.65 -34.72 -3.76
C GLY A 181 0.26 -35.24 -3.41
N ALA A 182 -0.50 -35.75 -4.39
CA ALA A 182 -1.69 -36.55 -4.12
C ALA A 182 -1.88 -37.58 -5.25
N GLY A 183 -0.99 -38.58 -5.26
CA GLY A 183 -1.15 -39.79 -6.04
C GLY A 183 -1.72 -40.91 -5.16
N ARG A 184 -2.92 -41.36 -5.53
CA ARG A 184 -3.44 -42.76 -5.50
C ARG A 184 -3.21 -43.66 -4.26
N ALA A 185 -4.34 -44.11 -3.70
CA ALA A 185 -4.66 -45.49 -3.27
C ALA A 185 -6.11 -45.45 -2.72
N ALA A 186 -7.01 -46.42 -2.84
CA ALA A 186 -7.12 -47.67 -3.59
C ALA A 186 -8.58 -48.16 -3.37
N VAL A 187 -9.12 -48.87 -4.37
CA VAL A 187 -10.34 -49.73 -4.38
C VAL A 187 -11.69 -49.08 -4.08
#